data_AF-A0A965PJ61-F1
#
_entry.id   AF-A0A965PJ61-F1
#
_cell.length_a   1.000
_cell.length_b   1.000
_cell.length_c   1.000
_cell.angle_alpha   90.00
_cell.angle_beta   90.00
_cell.angle_gamma   90.00
#
_symmetry.space_group_name_H-M   'P 1'
#
loop_
_entity.id
_entity.type
_entity.pdbx_description
1 polymer ?
#
loop_
_entity_poly.entity_id
_entity_poly.type
_entity_poly.pdbx_seq_one_letter_code
_entity_poly.pdbx_strand_id
1 'polypeptide(L)'
;MTQPIALGMAINSRRKGAAGERELANYLREQGWQKARRTQQYAGNPEGGSGDVVCDNFPFHIEGKRCQQIKPEQWMAQAKRDCPADKIPSVFFRRNGEKKWLVILQADDVCEIARHIAPPNLKIEIMPPQHNVVAQGFYATSTSTSIQPSITKGDMI
;
A
#
# COMPACT_ATOMS: atom_id res chain seq x y z
N MET A 1 53.81 20.21 7.67
CA MET A 1 53.25 18.90 7.27
C MET A 1 51.76 19.07 7.08
N THR A 2 51.30 19.20 5.84
CA THR A 2 49.90 19.53 5.52
C THR A 2 49.18 18.24 5.16
N GLN A 3 48.18 17.85 5.94
CA GLN A 3 47.33 16.69 5.65
C GLN A 3 46.44 16.99 4.43
N PRO A 4 46.26 16.09 3.46
CA PRO A 4 45.30 16.30 2.39
C PRO A 4 43.86 16.15 2.90
N ILE A 5 43.02 17.10 2.53
CA ILE A 5 41.56 17.09 2.78
C ILE A 5 40.95 15.99 1.92
N ALA A 6 40.31 14.99 2.55
CA ALA A 6 39.54 13.98 1.85
C ALA A 6 38.32 14.64 1.18
N LEU A 7 38.46 14.98 -0.10
CA LEU A 7 37.35 15.38 -0.96
C LEU A 7 36.47 14.14 -1.18
N GLY A 8 35.56 13.87 -0.24
CA GLY A 8 34.55 12.84 -0.34
C GLY A 8 33.63 13.14 -1.53
N MET A 9 34.00 12.67 -2.71
CA MET A 9 33.21 12.82 -3.93
C MET A 9 31.81 12.24 -3.68
N ALA A 10 30.78 13.07 -3.84
CA ALA A 10 29.39 12.66 -3.82
C ALA A 10 29.14 11.59 -4.91
N ILE A 11 29.21 10.32 -4.52
CA ILE A 11 29.10 9.18 -5.44
C ILE A 11 27.72 9.20 -6.08
N ASN A 12 27.64 9.64 -7.35
CA ASN A 12 26.74 9.25 -8.44
C ASN A 12 25.28 8.83 -8.11
N SER A 13 24.69 9.28 -7.01
CA SER A 13 23.39 8.82 -6.51
C SER A 13 22.29 9.12 -7.51
N ARG A 14 22.32 10.32 -8.13
CA ARG A 14 21.39 10.72 -9.20
C ARG A 14 21.47 9.84 -10.43
N ARG A 15 22.69 9.52 -10.91
CA ARG A 15 22.88 8.63 -12.07
C ARG A 15 22.41 7.21 -11.77
N LYS A 16 22.70 6.71 -10.57
CA LYS A 16 22.29 5.39 -10.10
C LYS A 16 20.76 5.29 -9.93
N GLY A 17 20.11 6.33 -9.42
CA GLY A 17 18.65 6.45 -9.34
C GLY A 17 18.02 6.40 -10.72
N ALA A 18 18.42 7.32 -11.60
CA ALA A 18 17.89 7.39 -12.97
C ALA A 18 18.14 6.10 -13.79
N ALA A 19 19.21 5.35 -13.50
CA ALA A 19 19.42 4.03 -14.11
C ALA A 19 18.44 2.97 -13.57
N GLY A 20 18.20 2.95 -12.25
CA GLY A 20 17.23 2.04 -11.64
C GLY A 20 15.80 2.32 -12.11
N GLU A 21 15.41 3.59 -12.21
CA GLU A 21 14.11 4.02 -12.74
C GLU A 21 13.91 3.60 -14.22
N ARG A 22 14.97 3.69 -15.06
CA ARG A 22 14.91 3.21 -16.45
C ARG A 22 14.75 1.69 -16.53
N GLU A 23 15.47 0.95 -15.68
CA GLU A 23 15.32 -0.50 -15.59
C GLU A 23 13.91 -0.91 -15.15
N LEU A 24 13.32 -0.18 -14.20
CA LEU A 24 11.95 -0.39 -13.77
C LEU A 24 10.95 -0.12 -14.90
N ALA A 25 11.13 0.98 -15.64
CA ALA A 25 10.30 1.27 -16.81
C ALA A 25 10.43 0.20 -17.90
N ASN A 26 11.64 -0.32 -18.15
CA ASN A 26 11.86 -1.44 -19.07
C ASN A 26 11.12 -2.70 -18.58
N TYR A 27 11.26 -3.04 -17.30
CA TYR A 27 10.57 -4.18 -16.70
C TYR A 27 9.05 -4.08 -16.90
N LEU A 28 8.44 -2.92 -16.63
CA LEU A 28 7.00 -2.74 -16.84
C LEU A 28 6.60 -2.90 -18.32
N ARG A 29 7.42 -2.42 -19.27
CA ARG A 29 7.20 -2.66 -20.70
C ARG A 29 7.26 -4.14 -21.05
N GLU A 30 8.22 -4.88 -20.48
CA GLU A 30 8.31 -6.35 -20.64
C GLU A 30 7.06 -7.06 -20.06
N GLN A 31 6.44 -6.51 -19.02
CA GLN A 31 5.16 -7.01 -18.47
C GLN A 31 3.91 -6.57 -19.26
N GLY A 32 4.08 -5.87 -20.39
CA GLY A 32 2.98 -5.44 -21.26
C GLY A 32 2.55 -3.97 -21.09
N TRP A 33 3.10 -3.23 -20.12
CA TRP A 33 2.84 -1.79 -19.94
C TRP A 33 3.70 -0.96 -20.88
N GLN A 34 3.46 -1.07 -22.18
CA GLN A 34 4.36 -0.56 -23.24
C GLN A 34 4.64 0.95 -23.18
N LYS A 35 3.76 1.73 -22.55
CA LYS A 35 3.92 3.18 -22.38
C LYS A 35 4.69 3.57 -21.10
N ALA A 36 5.19 2.60 -20.33
CA ALA A 36 5.92 2.88 -19.11
C ALA A 36 7.24 3.62 -19.38
N ARG A 37 7.39 4.77 -18.72
CA ARG A 37 8.55 5.65 -18.85
C ARG A 37 8.90 6.27 -17.50
N ARG A 38 10.18 6.56 -17.31
CA ARG A 38 10.67 7.32 -16.16
C ARG A 38 10.16 8.77 -16.23
N THR A 39 9.80 9.35 -15.10
CA THR A 39 9.43 10.77 -15.01
C THR A 39 10.66 11.67 -15.10
N GLN A 40 10.53 12.80 -15.80
CA GLN A 40 11.52 13.87 -15.77
C GLN A 40 10.99 15.01 -14.90
N GLN A 41 11.70 15.31 -13.81
CA GLN A 41 11.48 16.54 -13.06
C GLN A 41 12.19 17.68 -13.80
N TYR A 42 11.47 18.44 -14.61
CA TYR A 42 11.97 19.70 -15.18
C TYR A 42 11.52 20.87 -14.30
N ALA A 43 12.45 21.73 -13.89
CA ALA A 43 12.24 23.05 -13.26
C ALA A 43 10.88 23.27 -12.54
N GLY A 44 10.54 22.39 -11.58
CA GLY A 44 9.37 22.54 -10.72
C GLY A 44 8.04 21.99 -11.26
N ASN A 45 7.98 21.43 -12.48
CA ASN A 45 6.75 20.84 -13.02
C ASN A 45 6.99 19.39 -13.50
N PRO A 46 6.50 18.37 -12.77
CA PRO A 46 6.57 17.00 -13.24
C PRO A 46 5.58 16.81 -14.38
N GLU A 47 6.08 16.87 -15.63
CA GLU A 47 5.32 16.66 -16.87
C GLU A 47 4.67 15.25 -16.98
N GLY A 48 4.84 14.40 -15.96
CA GLY A 48 4.27 13.05 -15.91
C GLY A 48 3.68 12.64 -14.55
N GLY A 49 3.60 13.53 -13.57
CA GLY A 49 3.21 13.18 -12.19
C GLY A 49 4.41 12.95 -11.27
N SER A 50 4.16 12.88 -9.97
CA SER A 50 5.17 12.81 -8.89
C SER A 50 5.92 11.48 -8.77
N GLY A 51 5.47 10.42 -9.45
CA GLY A 51 6.08 9.10 -9.35
C GLY A 51 7.37 8.97 -10.14
N ASP A 52 8.21 7.99 -9.77
CA ASP A 52 9.49 7.71 -10.43
C ASP A 52 9.31 7.17 -11.85
N VAL A 53 8.26 6.35 -12.06
CA VAL A 53 7.87 5.76 -13.34
C VAL A 53 6.36 5.91 -13.52
N VAL A 54 5.95 6.28 -14.73
CA VAL A 54 4.55 6.57 -15.08
C VAL A 54 4.12 5.76 -16.29
N CYS A 55 2.85 5.35 -16.28
CA CYS A 55 2.16 4.71 -17.39
C CYS A 55 0.66 4.99 -17.24
N ASP A 56 0.03 5.59 -18.26
CA ASP A 56 -1.32 6.20 -18.15
C ASP A 56 -2.36 5.23 -17.56
N ASN A 57 -2.39 4.00 -18.04
CA ASN A 57 -3.34 2.95 -17.64
C ASN A 57 -2.86 2.06 -16.48
N PHE A 58 -1.76 2.41 -15.81
CA PHE A 58 -1.25 1.63 -14.68
C PHE A 58 -1.87 2.13 -13.37
N PRO A 59 -2.47 1.27 -12.53
CA PRO A 59 -3.29 1.72 -11.39
C PRO A 59 -2.46 2.18 -10.17
N PHE A 60 -1.15 1.94 -10.17
CA PHE A 60 -0.29 2.27 -9.03
C PHE A 60 0.52 3.55 -9.26
N HIS A 61 0.70 4.34 -8.20
CA HIS A 61 1.76 5.32 -8.10
C HIS A 61 3.06 4.59 -7.73
N ILE A 62 4.10 4.78 -8.54
CA ILE A 62 5.32 3.99 -8.47
C ILE A 62 6.46 4.79 -7.85
N GLU A 63 6.88 4.37 -6.65
CA GLU A 63 8.16 4.74 -6.06
C GLU A 63 9.18 3.61 -6.32
N GLY A 64 10.26 3.89 -7.05
CA GLY A 64 11.28 2.92 -7.45
C GLY A 64 12.50 2.93 -6.54
N LYS A 65 12.80 1.81 -5.87
CA LYS A 65 13.97 1.67 -4.97
C LYS A 65 14.91 0.55 -5.41
N ARG A 66 16.13 0.92 -5.81
CA ARG A 66 17.21 -0.01 -6.12
C ARG A 66 18.38 0.16 -5.15
N CYS A 67 18.47 -0.70 -4.15
CA CYS A 67 19.46 -0.61 -3.07
C CYS A 67 19.63 -1.95 -2.33
N GLN A 68 20.62 -2.05 -1.44
CA GLN A 68 20.84 -3.28 -0.66
C GLN A 68 19.85 -3.43 0.51
N GLN A 69 19.63 -2.34 1.25
CA GLN A 69 18.82 -2.30 2.46
C GLN A 69 17.37 -1.89 2.17
N ILE A 70 16.42 -2.56 2.81
CA ILE A 70 14.99 -2.27 2.68
C ILE A 70 14.56 -1.32 3.82
N LYS A 71 13.77 -0.30 3.51
CA LYS A 71 13.19 0.65 4.48
C LYS A 71 11.69 0.85 4.21
N PRO A 72 10.86 -0.18 4.46
CA PRO A 72 9.51 -0.24 3.93
C PRO A 72 8.62 0.87 4.46
N GLU A 73 8.71 1.22 5.75
CA GLU A 73 7.89 2.28 6.36
C GLU A 73 8.22 3.65 5.76
N GLN A 74 9.51 3.96 5.62
CA GLN A 74 9.97 5.23 5.04
C GLN A 74 9.54 5.36 3.58
N TRP A 75 9.71 4.29 2.79
CA TRP A 75 9.38 4.30 1.37
C TRP A 75 7.87 4.37 1.13
N MET A 76 7.09 3.61 1.90
CA MET A 76 5.62 3.69 1.82
C MET A 76 5.10 5.06 2.26
N ALA A 77 5.69 5.69 3.27
CA ALA A 77 5.32 7.06 3.67
C ALA A 77 5.60 8.08 2.55
N GLN A 78 6.70 7.92 1.79
CA GLN A 78 6.99 8.75 0.62
C GLN A 78 5.97 8.48 -0.49
N ALA A 79 5.78 7.21 -0.87
CA ALA A 79 4.86 6.82 -1.93
C ALA A 79 3.43 7.32 -1.64
N LYS A 80 2.96 7.24 -0.39
CA LYS A 80 1.65 7.77 0.02
C LYS A 80 1.52 9.28 -0.12
N ARG A 81 2.55 10.03 0.33
CA ARG A 81 2.54 11.49 0.28
C ARG A 81 2.43 11.99 -1.15
N ASP A 82 3.14 11.32 -2.04
CA ASP A 82 3.28 11.74 -3.43
C ASP A 82 2.20 11.11 -4.33
N CYS A 83 1.41 10.15 -3.83
CA CYS A 83 0.38 9.44 -4.60
C CYS A 83 -0.81 10.35 -4.95
N PRO A 84 -1.21 10.42 -6.23
CA PRO A 84 -2.49 10.98 -6.64
C PRO A 84 -3.68 10.22 -6.05
N ALA A 85 -4.83 10.89 -5.91
CA ALA A 85 -6.04 10.32 -5.31
C ALA A 85 -6.65 9.15 -6.12
N ASP A 86 -6.37 9.06 -7.42
CA ASP A 86 -6.88 8.04 -8.35
C ASP A 86 -5.92 6.84 -8.52
N LYS A 87 -4.83 6.79 -7.73
CA LYS A 87 -3.82 5.74 -7.81
C LYS A 87 -3.62 5.06 -6.46
N ILE A 88 -3.10 3.84 -6.49
CA ILE A 88 -2.71 3.09 -5.30
C ILE A 88 -1.21 3.32 -5.03
N PRO A 89 -0.80 3.76 -3.82
CA PRO A 89 0.61 3.97 -3.51
C PRO A 89 1.36 2.64 -3.49
N SER A 90 2.51 2.57 -4.17
CA SER A 90 3.32 1.36 -4.24
C SER A 90 4.82 1.64 -4.25
N VAL A 91 5.60 0.70 -3.72
CA VAL A 91 7.06 0.73 -3.84
C VAL A 91 7.53 -0.48 -4.63
N PHE A 92 8.21 -0.23 -5.74
CA PHE A 92 8.89 -1.25 -6.53
C PHE A 92 10.34 -1.33 -6.08
N PHE A 93 10.67 -2.44 -5.41
CA PHE A 93 11.98 -2.67 -4.84
C PHE A 93 12.75 -3.75 -5.61
N ARG A 94 14.05 -3.51 -5.82
CA ARG A 94 15.00 -4.53 -6.27
C ARG A 94 16.33 -4.40 -5.54
N ARG A 95 16.80 -5.52 -4.98
CA ARG A 95 18.13 -5.57 -4.36
C ARG A 95 19.23 -5.48 -5.43
N ASN A 96 20.34 -4.78 -5.16
CA ASN A 96 21.42 -4.70 -6.17
C ASN A 96 21.98 -6.10 -6.44
N GLY A 97 22.11 -6.45 -7.73
CA GLY A 97 22.53 -7.78 -8.17
C GLY A 97 21.36 -8.75 -8.44
N GLU A 98 20.18 -8.48 -7.90
CA GLU A 98 19.00 -9.29 -8.14
C GLU A 98 18.29 -8.93 -9.45
N LYS A 99 17.61 -9.92 -10.03
CA LYS A 99 16.83 -9.73 -11.27
C LYS A 99 15.35 -9.43 -11.00
N LYS A 100 14.80 -9.95 -9.90
CA LYS A 100 13.37 -9.89 -9.60
C LYS A 100 13.01 -8.57 -8.93
N TRP A 101 11.96 -7.92 -9.43
CA TRP A 101 11.30 -6.81 -8.75
C TRP A 101 10.30 -7.36 -7.75
N LEU A 102 10.27 -6.77 -6.57
CA LEU A 102 9.26 -6.99 -5.54
C LEU A 102 8.41 -5.73 -5.42
N VAL A 103 7.15 -5.89 -5.02
CA VAL A 103 6.25 -4.77 -4.76
C VAL A 103 5.89 -4.78 -3.28
N ILE A 104 5.92 -3.59 -2.67
CA ILE A 104 5.41 -3.35 -1.33
C ILE A 104 4.13 -2.53 -1.48
N LEU A 105 3.05 -3.03 -0.89
CA LEU A 105 1.73 -2.42 -0.81
C LEU A 105 1.24 -2.45 0.64
N GLN A 106 0.26 -1.63 1.01
CA GLN A 106 -0.44 -1.88 2.26
C GLN A 106 -1.31 -3.12 2.15
N ALA A 107 -1.51 -3.82 3.27
CA ALA A 107 -2.40 -4.97 3.32
C ALA A 107 -3.82 -4.60 2.90
N ASP A 108 -4.31 -3.42 3.27
CA ASP A 108 -5.65 -2.94 2.91
C ASP A 108 -5.80 -2.78 1.38
N ASP A 109 -4.79 -2.22 0.71
CA ASP A 109 -4.78 -2.09 -0.76
C ASP A 109 -4.81 -3.46 -1.44
N VAL A 110 -4.05 -4.43 -0.91
CA VAL A 110 -4.04 -5.81 -1.42
C VAL A 110 -5.41 -6.46 -1.23
N CYS A 111 -6.03 -6.30 -0.06
CA CYS A 111 -7.37 -6.81 0.20
C CYS A 111 -8.40 -6.19 -0.74
N GLU A 112 -8.31 -4.89 -1.02
CA GLU A 112 -9.21 -4.22 -1.95
C GLU A 112 -9.06 -4.73 -3.39
N ILE A 113 -7.83 -4.90 -3.86
CA ILE A 113 -7.56 -5.53 -5.16
C ILE A 113 -8.10 -6.97 -5.18
N ALA A 114 -7.88 -7.73 -4.10
CA ALA A 114 -8.33 -9.12 -4.01
C ALA A 114 -9.86 -9.25 -4.11
N ARG A 115 -10.63 -8.30 -3.55
CA ARG A 115 -12.11 -8.30 -3.65
C ARG A 115 -12.61 -8.20 -5.09
N HIS A 116 -11.85 -7.54 -5.98
CA HIS A 116 -12.20 -7.45 -7.40
C HIS A 116 -11.96 -8.76 -8.16
N ILE A 117 -11.10 -9.63 -7.62
CA ILE A 117 -10.76 -10.94 -8.22
C ILE A 117 -11.65 -12.04 -7.63
N ALA A 118 -11.88 -12.00 -6.32
CA ALA A 118 -12.68 -12.95 -5.59
C ALA A 118 -13.49 -12.22 -4.51
N PRO A 119 -14.84 -12.19 -4.61
CA PRO A 119 -15.66 -11.52 -3.61
C PRO A 119 -15.51 -12.24 -2.26
N PRO A 120 -15.53 -11.51 -1.13
CA PRO A 120 -15.45 -12.12 0.18
C PRO A 120 -16.70 -12.95 0.46
N ASN A 121 -16.54 -14.07 1.17
CA ASN A 121 -17.64 -14.92 1.63
C ASN A 121 -18.43 -14.27 2.79
N LEU A 122 -18.98 -13.07 2.55
CA LEU A 122 -19.79 -12.36 3.53
C LEU A 122 -21.25 -12.80 3.41
N LYS A 123 -21.71 -13.61 4.37
CA LYS A 123 -23.14 -13.88 4.54
C LYS A 123 -23.74 -12.77 5.40
N ILE A 124 -24.46 -11.85 4.77
CA ILE A 124 -25.27 -10.87 5.51
C ILE A 124 -26.63 -11.51 5.77
N GLU A 125 -26.82 -12.04 6.97
CA GLU A 125 -28.15 -12.45 7.43
C GLU A 125 -28.90 -11.20 7.89
N ILE A 126 -29.70 -10.62 6.99
CA ILE A 126 -30.63 -9.56 7.35
C ILE A 126 -31.77 -10.23 8.13
N MET A 127 -31.72 -10.12 9.47
CA MET A 127 -32.86 -10.52 10.29
C MET A 127 -34.05 -9.64 9.89
N PRO A 128 -35.19 -10.21 9.45
CA PRO A 128 -36.36 -9.42 9.11
C PRO A 128 -36.77 -8.59 10.33
N PRO A 129 -37.42 -7.43 10.14
CA PRO A 129 -37.94 -6.65 11.24
C PRO A 129 -38.80 -7.56 12.12
N GLN A 130 -38.35 -7.80 13.33
CA GLN A 130 -39.14 -8.48 14.34
C GLN A 130 -40.33 -7.54 14.60
N HIS A 131 -41.50 -7.88 14.04
CA HIS A 131 -42.74 -7.24 14.43
C HIS A 131 -43.00 -7.66 15.88
N ASN A 132 -42.40 -6.95 16.82
CA ASN A 132 -42.86 -6.96 18.20
C ASN A 132 -44.25 -6.31 18.13
N VAL A 133 -45.29 -7.14 18.00
CA VAL A 133 -46.65 -6.71 18.27
C VAL A 133 -46.63 -6.33 19.75
N VAL A 134 -46.51 -5.03 20.01
CA VAL A 134 -46.70 -4.49 21.35
C VAL A 134 -48.16 -4.79 21.68
N ALA A 135 -48.40 -5.88 22.42
CA ALA A 135 -49.68 -6.11 23.03
C ALA A 135 -49.97 -4.91 23.94
N GLN A 136 -51.04 -4.18 23.65
CA GLN A 136 -51.60 -3.21 24.59
C GLN A 136 -51.95 -3.97 25.87
N GLY A 137 -51.19 -3.74 26.94
CA GLY A 137 -51.63 -4.10 28.29
C GLY A 137 -50.56 -4.72 29.19
N PHE A 138 -50.40 -4.05 30.34
CA PHE A 138 -49.76 -4.47 31.60
C PHE A 138 -48.25 -4.22 31.75
N TYR A 139 -47.95 -3.25 32.63
CA TYR A 139 -46.65 -3.11 33.27
C TYR A 139 -46.55 -4.16 34.37
N ALA A 140 -45.60 -5.10 34.26
CA ALA A 140 -45.15 -5.87 35.40
C ALA A 140 -43.95 -5.14 36.02
N THR A 141 -44.11 -4.65 37.25
CA THR A 141 -43.02 -4.06 38.03
C THR A 141 -41.87 -5.06 38.17
N SER A 142 -40.66 -4.60 37.87
CA SER A 142 -39.44 -5.38 37.94
C SER A 142 -39.23 -6.00 39.32
N THR A 143 -38.80 -7.25 39.33
CA THR A 143 -37.88 -7.71 40.38
C THR A 143 -36.61 -8.12 39.66
N SER A 144 -35.57 -7.34 39.91
CA SER A 144 -34.21 -7.58 39.42
C SER A 144 -33.76 -9.00 39.72
N THR A 145 -33.26 -9.70 38.71
CA THR A 145 -32.20 -10.69 38.93
C THR A 145 -31.18 -10.53 37.82
N SER A 146 -30.08 -9.88 38.18
CA SER A 146 -28.84 -9.89 37.42
C SER A 146 -28.37 -11.33 37.25
N ILE A 147 -28.41 -11.87 36.04
CA ILE A 147 -27.59 -13.02 35.67
C ILE A 147 -26.45 -12.47 34.83
N GLN A 148 -25.31 -12.27 35.48
CA GLN A 148 -24.02 -12.12 34.80
C GLN A 148 -23.74 -13.46 34.09
N PRO A 149 -23.44 -13.49 32.78
CA PRO A 149 -22.88 -14.70 32.19
C PRO A 149 -21.51 -14.97 32.82
N SER A 150 -21.40 -16.07 33.55
CA SER A 150 -20.15 -16.56 34.13
C SER A 150 -19.22 -17.06 33.03
N ILE A 151 -18.05 -16.45 32.88
CA ILE A 151 -16.95 -16.99 32.07
C ILE A 151 -16.30 -18.11 32.89
N THR A 152 -16.50 -19.36 32.50
CA THR A 152 -15.68 -20.47 33.00
C THR A 152 -14.37 -20.51 32.21
N LYS A 153 -13.26 -20.35 32.94
CA LYS A 153 -11.90 -20.56 32.46
C LYS A 153 -11.69 -22.07 32.26
N GLY A 154 -12.01 -22.58 31.07
CA GLY A 154 -11.95 -24.01 30.76
C GLY A 154 -11.69 -24.35 29.28
N ASP A 155 -12.09 -23.51 28.34
CA ASP A 155 -11.98 -23.86 26.91
C ASP A 155 -10.79 -23.16 26.22
N MET A 156 -9.63 -23.20 26.89
CA MET A 156 -8.34 -23.05 26.21
C MET A 156 -7.65 -24.41 26.19
N ILE A 157 -7.75 -25.10 25.05
CA ILE A 157 -6.76 -26.07 24.58
C ILE A 157 -6.40 -25.66 23.16
#